data_AF-A0A7Y4ESA8-F1
#
_entry.id   AF-A0A7Y4ESA8-F1
#
_cell.length_a   1.000
_cell.length_b   1.000
_cell.length_c   1.000
_cell.angle_alpha   90.00
_cell.angle_beta   90.00
_cell.angle_gamma   90.00
#
_symmetry.space_group_name_H-M   'P 1'
#
loop_
_entity.id
_entity.type
_entity.pdbx_description
1 polymer ?
#
loop_
_entity_poly.entity_id
_entity_poly.type
_entity_poly.pdbx_seq_one_letter_code
_entity_poly.pdbx_strand_id
1 'polypeptide(L)'
;MTVKILIPTQIVELTGEIQHCLLIAKQQGFAINHVELGVSPTPYFSLVAEDSTTNIGFNGGGFELNHSVEDFFLEYNQTIPFDVLLARLSSSKQNIFVGLKDANRKLDIWSTLDGNRAIQTSSKPDDVDTYRHISWFVTLLALDFPIEDALVIANAAVNVPRETWPNSFDVFPIPVLEDRRLGIHVGWAHSNNPLTFPSLIKSSLGLYPVVDDVSWIEKLLKLGVKTIQLRIKNPTQTDLEEQVKESIRLGRLYQAQVFINDYWELALKHQAFGVHLGQEDIEESNLLQLSEAGIRLGLSTHGYYELLRIIQINPSYIALGHIFPTTTKQMPSKPQGLVRLSLYQQLIDTIPYSQTTLGYPTVAIGGIDQNTAPEVWDCGVSSLAVVRAITLADSPKDVVNFFDGLINTNPRQEIQKPTFVRQSLESSHAE
;
A
#
# COMPACT_ATOMS: atom_id res chain seq x y z
N MET A 1 -2.91 -3.18 -23.83
CA MET A 1 -1.68 -3.68 -24.46
C MET A 1 -1.54 -5.15 -24.10
N THR A 2 -1.20 -5.99 -25.07
CA THR A 2 -1.00 -7.43 -24.83
C THR A 2 0.38 -7.66 -24.21
N VAL A 3 0.47 -8.56 -23.23
CA VAL A 3 1.72 -9.00 -22.61
C VAL A 3 1.83 -10.50 -22.80
N LYS A 4 2.97 -10.99 -23.26
CA LYS A 4 3.22 -12.43 -23.42
C LYS A 4 4.19 -12.92 -22.35
N ILE A 5 3.78 -13.91 -21.57
CA ILE A 5 4.66 -14.65 -20.65
C ILE A 5 5.27 -15.81 -21.43
N LEU A 6 6.55 -15.71 -21.77
CA LEU A 6 7.32 -16.79 -22.36
C LEU A 6 7.96 -17.63 -21.27
N ILE A 7 7.56 -18.88 -21.17
CA ILE A 7 7.98 -19.85 -20.16
C ILE A 7 9.15 -20.68 -20.71
N PRO A 8 10.23 -20.91 -19.96
CA PRO A 8 11.31 -21.77 -20.42
C PRO A 8 10.82 -23.18 -20.76
N THR A 9 11.28 -23.74 -21.89
CA THR A 9 10.93 -25.11 -22.32
C THR A 9 11.23 -26.18 -21.27
N GLN A 10 12.21 -25.93 -20.41
CA GLN A 10 12.71 -26.85 -19.39
C GLN A 10 11.79 -26.96 -18.17
N ILE A 11 10.91 -25.97 -17.95
CA ILE A 11 9.93 -25.91 -16.85
C ILE A 11 8.54 -25.60 -17.41
N VAL A 12 8.24 -26.15 -18.59
CA VAL A 12 6.98 -25.93 -19.32
C VAL A 12 5.75 -26.33 -18.51
N GLU A 13 5.89 -27.22 -17.53
CA GLU A 13 4.87 -27.60 -16.57
C GLU A 13 4.33 -26.41 -15.76
N LEU A 14 5.13 -25.36 -15.54
CA LEU A 14 4.69 -24.14 -14.84
C LEU A 14 3.65 -23.34 -15.64
N THR A 15 3.42 -23.67 -16.91
CA THR A 15 2.30 -23.12 -17.69
C THR A 15 0.97 -23.33 -16.97
N GLY A 16 0.77 -24.51 -16.35
CA GLY A 16 -0.45 -24.80 -15.61
C GLY A 16 -0.60 -23.96 -14.34
N GLU A 17 0.49 -23.79 -13.58
CA GLU A 17 0.50 -22.99 -12.35
C GLU A 17 0.30 -21.49 -12.66
N ILE A 18 0.94 -20.95 -13.69
CA ILE A 18 0.76 -19.55 -14.12
C ILE A 18 -0.67 -19.32 -14.63
N GLN A 19 -1.21 -20.26 -15.41
CA GLN A 19 -2.60 -20.18 -15.84
C GLN A 19 -3.57 -20.20 -14.66
N HIS A 20 -3.27 -21.00 -13.62
CA HIS A 20 -4.03 -21.02 -12.38
C HIS A 20 -3.96 -19.69 -11.63
N CYS A 21 -2.78 -19.09 -11.47
CA CYS A 21 -2.62 -17.74 -10.89
C CYS A 21 -3.45 -16.69 -11.65
N LEU A 22 -3.45 -16.72 -12.99
CA LEU A 22 -4.27 -15.83 -13.81
C LEU A 22 -5.77 -16.05 -13.59
N LEU A 23 -6.23 -17.30 -13.41
CA LEU A 23 -7.63 -17.59 -13.12
C LEU A 23 -8.06 -17.02 -11.76
N ILE A 24 -7.21 -17.11 -10.73
CA ILE A 24 -7.48 -16.49 -9.43
C ILE A 24 -7.55 -14.97 -9.57
N ALA A 25 -6.61 -14.36 -10.29
CA ALA A 25 -6.66 -12.91 -10.56
C ALA A 25 -7.95 -12.51 -11.29
N LYS A 26 -8.39 -13.30 -12.28
CA LYS A 26 -9.66 -13.08 -12.99
C LYS A 26 -10.86 -13.15 -12.04
N GLN A 27 -10.87 -14.07 -11.07
CA GLN A 27 -11.93 -14.16 -10.06
C GLN A 27 -12.00 -12.90 -9.18
N GLN A 28 -10.86 -12.22 -8.95
CA GLN A 28 -10.84 -10.92 -8.26
C GLN A 28 -11.28 -9.75 -9.14
N GLY A 29 -11.49 -9.97 -10.45
CA GLY A 29 -11.93 -8.95 -11.40
C GLY A 29 -10.84 -8.41 -12.31
N PHE A 30 -9.60 -8.92 -12.25
CA PHE A 30 -8.57 -8.53 -13.21
C PHE A 30 -8.92 -8.99 -14.63
N ALA A 31 -8.75 -8.10 -15.60
CA ALA A 31 -8.82 -8.48 -17.00
C ALA A 31 -7.55 -9.25 -17.37
N ILE A 32 -7.66 -10.54 -17.70
CA ILE A 32 -6.50 -11.37 -18.08
C ILE A 32 -6.38 -11.65 -19.58
N ASN A 33 -7.36 -11.23 -20.39
CA ASN A 33 -7.41 -11.55 -21.82
C ASN A 33 -6.26 -10.93 -22.63
N HIS A 34 -5.56 -9.96 -22.05
CA HIS A 34 -4.39 -9.34 -22.64
C HIS A 34 -3.09 -10.09 -22.30
N VAL A 35 -3.15 -11.12 -21.45
CA VAL A 35 -2.00 -11.95 -21.09
C VAL A 35 -2.01 -13.23 -21.91
N GLU A 36 -0.97 -13.43 -22.71
CA GLU A 36 -0.77 -14.64 -23.52
C GLU A 36 0.34 -15.50 -22.91
N LEU A 37 0.14 -16.82 -22.89
CA LEU A 37 1.19 -17.76 -22.47
C LEU A 37 1.87 -18.35 -23.70
N GLY A 38 3.19 -18.41 -23.67
CA GLY A 38 4.00 -19.08 -24.68
C GLY A 38 5.18 -19.80 -24.05
N VAL A 39 5.94 -20.51 -24.88
CA VAL A 39 7.14 -21.24 -24.45
C VAL A 39 8.34 -20.71 -25.23
N SER A 40 9.51 -20.65 -24.59
CA SER A 40 10.77 -20.17 -25.15
C SER A 40 11.92 -21.13 -24.81
N PRO A 41 12.92 -21.33 -25.70
CA PRO A 41 14.10 -22.15 -25.40
C PRO A 41 15.07 -21.50 -24.40
N THR A 42 14.84 -20.25 -24.01
CA THR A 42 15.65 -19.51 -23.04
C THR A 42 15.59 -20.13 -21.65
N PRO A 43 16.65 -20.04 -20.83
CA PRO A 43 16.67 -20.56 -19.45
C PRO A 43 16.00 -19.62 -18.43
N TYR A 44 15.22 -18.64 -18.88
CA TYR A 44 14.55 -17.61 -18.08
C TYR A 44 13.17 -17.30 -18.66
N PHE A 45 12.28 -16.79 -17.80
CA PHE A 45 11.01 -16.24 -18.27
C PHE A 45 11.23 -14.93 -19.01
N SER A 46 10.43 -14.65 -20.02
CA SER A 46 10.39 -13.31 -20.64
C SER A 46 8.97 -12.78 -20.64
N LEU A 47 8.79 -11.58 -20.09
CA LEU A 47 7.56 -10.81 -20.21
C LEU A 47 7.72 -9.86 -21.40
N VAL A 48 7.04 -10.16 -22.51
CA VAL A 48 7.15 -9.39 -23.75
C VAL A 48 5.92 -8.51 -23.89
N ALA A 49 6.12 -7.19 -23.79
CA ALA A 49 5.13 -6.16 -24.10
C ALA A 49 5.51 -5.45 -25.42
N GLU A 50 4.67 -4.52 -25.88
CA GLU A 50 4.85 -3.82 -27.16
C GLU A 50 6.19 -3.07 -27.26
N ASP A 51 6.59 -2.38 -26.18
CA ASP A 51 7.77 -1.52 -26.15
C ASP A 51 8.87 -2.00 -25.19
N SER A 52 8.68 -3.13 -24.52
CA SER A 52 9.62 -3.63 -23.52
C SER A 52 9.63 -5.15 -23.43
N THR A 53 10.78 -5.70 -23.03
CA THR A 53 10.91 -7.09 -22.61
C THR A 53 11.58 -7.11 -21.26
N THR A 54 11.04 -7.88 -20.33
CA THR A 54 11.62 -8.12 -19.02
C THR A 54 11.97 -9.58 -18.87
N ASN A 55 13.27 -9.89 -18.71
CA ASN A 55 13.78 -11.23 -18.52
C ASN A 55 13.96 -11.54 -17.03
N ILE A 56 13.41 -12.67 -16.59
CA ILE A 56 13.37 -13.07 -15.18
C ILE A 56 13.93 -14.48 -15.07
N GLY A 57 15.14 -14.62 -14.53
CA GLY A 57 15.70 -15.93 -14.17
C GLY A 57 15.58 -16.22 -12.68
N PHE A 58 15.90 -17.46 -12.33
CA PHE A 58 15.89 -17.92 -10.95
C PHE A 58 16.71 -19.20 -10.76
N ASN A 59 17.23 -19.43 -9.55
CA ASN A 59 17.96 -20.65 -9.21
C ASN A 59 17.03 -21.73 -8.59
N GLY A 60 16.12 -22.29 -9.39
CA GLY A 60 15.30 -23.44 -9.00
C GLY A 60 15.22 -24.47 -10.13
N GLY A 61 15.16 -25.77 -9.79
CA GLY A 61 15.02 -26.85 -10.77
C GLY A 61 16.32 -27.49 -11.29
N GLY A 62 17.49 -27.17 -10.70
CA GLY A 62 18.75 -27.89 -10.98
C GLY A 62 19.59 -27.36 -12.16
N PHE A 63 19.44 -26.08 -12.51
CA PHE A 63 20.11 -25.48 -13.67
C PHE A 63 21.30 -24.58 -13.26
N GLU A 64 22.43 -24.71 -13.96
CA GLU A 64 23.56 -23.76 -13.87
C GLU A 64 23.26 -22.53 -14.75
N LEU A 65 23.35 -21.34 -14.17
CA LEU A 65 22.93 -20.08 -14.81
C LEU A 65 24.13 -19.25 -15.26
N ASN A 66 24.08 -18.77 -16.50
CA ASN A 66 24.94 -17.68 -16.98
C ASN A 66 24.25 -16.35 -16.66
N HIS A 67 24.78 -15.61 -15.70
CA HIS A 67 24.26 -14.33 -15.16
C HIS A 67 24.22 -13.13 -16.14
N SER A 68 24.29 -13.32 -17.47
CA SER A 68 24.65 -12.23 -18.38
C SER A 68 23.50 -11.52 -19.10
N VAL A 69 22.22 -11.92 -18.96
CA VAL A 69 21.12 -11.39 -19.81
C VAL A 69 19.77 -11.14 -19.08
N GLU A 70 19.75 -11.06 -17.75
CA GLU A 70 18.48 -11.01 -17.00
C GLU A 70 18.23 -9.63 -16.39
N ASP A 71 16.98 -9.13 -16.45
CA ASP A 71 16.57 -7.88 -15.79
C ASP A 71 16.33 -8.08 -14.29
N PHE A 72 15.89 -9.29 -13.91
CA PHE A 72 15.73 -9.73 -12.53
C PHE A 72 16.18 -11.17 -12.38
N PHE A 73 16.83 -11.49 -11.26
CA PHE A 73 17.23 -12.85 -10.91
C PHE A 73 16.75 -13.19 -9.49
N LEU A 74 15.92 -14.23 -9.35
CA LEU A 74 15.44 -14.69 -8.03
C LEU A 74 16.33 -15.81 -7.47
N GLU A 75 17.03 -15.53 -6.38
CA GLU A 75 17.85 -16.47 -5.61
C GLU A 75 17.08 -17.05 -4.41
N TYR A 76 16.60 -18.29 -4.51
CA TYR A 76 15.84 -19.01 -3.50
C TYR A 76 16.70 -19.80 -2.50
N ASN A 77 16.25 -19.83 -1.23
CA ASN A 77 16.62 -20.80 -0.19
C ASN A 77 18.14 -21.01 0.01
N GLN A 78 18.94 -19.96 -0.18
CA GLN A 78 20.38 -20.04 0.03
C GLN A 78 20.76 -19.79 1.49
N THR A 79 21.73 -20.58 1.98
CA THR A 79 22.52 -20.20 3.16
C THR A 79 23.79 -19.53 2.66
N ILE A 80 23.74 -18.21 2.45
CA ILE A 80 24.91 -17.42 2.07
C ILE A 80 25.44 -16.63 3.26
N PRO A 81 26.77 -16.55 3.47
CA PRO A 81 27.37 -15.60 4.39
C PRO A 81 26.93 -14.17 4.07
N PHE A 82 26.67 -13.38 5.10
CA PHE A 82 26.03 -12.08 4.96
C PHE A 82 26.91 -11.06 4.21
N ASP A 83 28.23 -11.14 4.35
CA ASP A 83 29.21 -10.36 3.58
C ASP A 83 29.13 -10.67 2.08
N VAL A 84 28.94 -11.94 1.72
CA VAL A 84 28.73 -12.37 0.33
C VAL A 84 27.39 -11.85 -0.21
N LEU A 85 26.32 -11.90 0.59
CA LEU A 85 25.02 -11.31 0.24
C LEU A 85 25.15 -9.82 -0.10
N LEU A 86 25.81 -9.04 0.76
CA LEU A 86 26.00 -7.60 0.53
C LEU A 86 26.81 -7.30 -0.73
N ALA A 87 27.87 -8.08 -0.99
CA ALA A 87 28.65 -7.96 -2.20
C ALA A 87 27.78 -8.21 -3.45
N ARG A 88 26.91 -9.22 -3.41
CA ARG A 88 26.00 -9.55 -4.52
C ARG A 88 24.96 -8.47 -4.78
N LEU A 89 24.27 -7.99 -3.74
CA LEU A 89 23.33 -6.87 -3.80
C LEU A 89 23.98 -5.61 -4.40
N SER A 90 25.26 -5.38 -4.10
CA SER A 90 26.01 -4.24 -4.62
C SER A 90 26.47 -4.43 -6.08
N SER A 91 26.76 -5.67 -6.47
CA SER A 91 27.29 -6.02 -7.79
C SER A 91 26.24 -6.10 -8.90
N SER A 92 24.99 -6.39 -8.53
CA SER A 92 23.84 -6.42 -9.44
C SER A 92 22.59 -5.98 -8.70
N LYS A 93 22.04 -4.81 -9.07
CA LYS A 93 20.75 -4.34 -8.52
C LYS A 93 19.55 -5.20 -8.96
N GLN A 94 19.79 -6.22 -9.78
CA GLN A 94 18.78 -7.09 -10.37
C GLN A 94 18.55 -8.37 -9.55
N ASN A 95 19.39 -8.65 -8.54
CA ASN A 95 19.26 -9.84 -7.72
C ASN A 95 18.22 -9.65 -6.59
N ILE A 96 17.33 -10.62 -6.48
CA ILE A 96 16.29 -10.72 -5.46
C ILE A 96 16.54 -12.00 -4.69
N PHE A 97 16.86 -11.91 -3.41
CA PHE A 97 17.01 -13.07 -2.54
C PHE A 97 15.67 -13.40 -1.92
N VAL A 98 15.23 -14.65 -1.99
CA VAL A 98 13.93 -15.11 -1.48
C VAL A 98 14.14 -16.24 -0.47
N GLY A 99 13.56 -16.10 0.71
CA GLY A 99 13.63 -17.09 1.78
C GLY A 99 14.99 -17.21 2.46
N LEU A 100 15.78 -16.13 2.48
CA LEU A 100 17.08 -16.11 3.17
C LEU A 100 16.90 -16.32 4.68
N LYS A 101 17.58 -17.33 5.24
CA LYS A 101 17.59 -17.60 6.69
C LYS A 101 18.63 -16.71 7.37
N ASP A 102 18.19 -15.78 8.21
CA ASP A 102 19.03 -14.84 8.97
C ASP A 102 18.65 -14.90 10.45
N ALA A 103 19.43 -15.67 11.22
CA ALA A 103 19.12 -16.03 12.60
C ALA A 103 17.70 -16.60 12.75
N ASN A 104 16.81 -15.90 13.45
CA ASN A 104 15.41 -16.30 13.65
C ASN A 104 14.45 -15.69 12.62
N ARG A 105 14.97 -14.97 11.62
CA ARG A 105 14.17 -14.33 10.57
C ARG A 105 14.32 -15.07 9.25
N LYS A 106 13.27 -15.00 8.44
CA LYS A 106 13.29 -15.39 7.03
C LYS A 106 12.98 -14.15 6.20
N LEU A 107 13.90 -13.79 5.31
CA LEU A 107 13.87 -12.52 4.59
C LEU A 107 13.84 -12.74 3.10
N ASP A 108 13.03 -11.92 2.43
CA ASP A 108 13.23 -11.65 1.01
C ASP A 108 13.87 -10.26 0.90
N ILE A 109 14.93 -10.13 0.11
CA ILE A 109 15.80 -8.94 0.06
C ILE A 109 16.07 -8.57 -1.39
N TRP A 110 15.90 -7.31 -1.73
CA TRP A 110 16.21 -6.77 -3.06
C TRP A 110 16.76 -5.35 -2.95
N SER A 111 17.36 -4.88 -4.04
CA SER A 111 17.89 -3.52 -4.14
C SER A 111 17.02 -2.66 -5.04
N THR A 112 16.86 -1.39 -4.67
CA THR A 112 16.23 -0.36 -5.48
C THR A 112 17.26 0.72 -5.84
N LEU A 113 16.85 1.77 -6.55
CA LEU A 113 17.71 2.94 -6.76
C LEU A 113 18.04 3.62 -5.42
N ASP A 114 17.08 3.64 -4.50
CA ASP A 114 17.13 4.34 -3.20
C ASP A 114 17.55 3.41 -2.05
N GLY A 115 18.32 2.37 -2.37
CA GLY A 115 18.87 1.42 -1.40
C GLY A 115 18.12 0.11 -1.30
N ASN A 116 18.51 -0.70 -0.31
CA ASN A 116 17.96 -2.04 -0.14
C ASN A 116 16.57 -1.99 0.49
N ARG A 117 15.80 -3.04 0.24
CA ARG A 117 14.50 -3.31 0.83
C ARG A 117 14.46 -4.77 1.26
N ALA A 118 13.68 -5.05 2.28
CA ALA A 118 13.47 -6.42 2.71
C ALA A 118 12.06 -6.59 3.30
N ILE A 119 11.54 -7.79 3.18
CA ILE A 119 10.31 -8.22 3.84
C ILE A 119 10.61 -9.46 4.68
N GLN A 120 10.03 -9.53 5.87
CA GLN A 120 10.12 -10.66 6.77
C GLN A 120 8.86 -11.53 6.65
N THR A 121 9.04 -12.80 6.32
CA THR A 121 7.91 -13.74 6.15
C THR A 121 7.23 -14.06 7.49
N SER A 122 5.90 -14.13 7.51
CA SER A 122 5.10 -14.34 8.72
C SER A 122 4.82 -15.81 9.11
N SER A 123 5.01 -16.79 8.20
CA SER A 123 4.54 -18.18 8.42
C SER A 123 5.52 -19.30 8.01
N LYS A 124 5.23 -20.52 8.51
CA LYS A 124 5.94 -21.81 8.32
C LYS A 124 5.36 -22.51 7.08
N PRO A 125 6.16 -22.95 6.09
CA PRO A 125 7.28 -23.89 6.29
C PRO A 125 8.68 -23.27 6.18
N ASP A 126 9.68 -24.04 6.65
CA ASP A 126 11.10 -23.64 6.61
C ASP A 126 11.57 -23.28 5.19
N ASP A 127 11.01 -23.92 4.17
CA ASP A 127 11.42 -23.80 2.78
C ASP A 127 10.32 -23.14 1.93
N VAL A 128 10.71 -22.25 1.03
CA VAL A 128 9.77 -21.58 0.10
C VAL A 128 9.35 -22.57 -1.00
N ASP A 129 8.06 -22.65 -1.32
CA ASP A 129 7.57 -23.28 -2.55
C ASP A 129 7.99 -22.42 -3.75
N THR A 130 9.21 -22.66 -4.24
CA THR A 130 9.85 -21.86 -5.30
C THR A 130 9.00 -21.76 -6.56
N TYR A 131 8.38 -22.86 -7.00
CA TYR A 131 7.60 -22.89 -8.23
C TYR A 131 6.28 -22.14 -8.11
N ARG A 132 5.61 -22.25 -6.96
CA ARG A 132 4.42 -21.45 -6.70
C ARG A 132 4.76 -19.97 -6.57
N HIS A 133 5.85 -19.64 -5.86
CA HIS A 133 6.30 -18.26 -5.69
C HIS A 133 6.64 -17.61 -7.04
N ILE A 134 7.47 -18.23 -7.87
CA ILE A 134 7.86 -17.66 -9.18
C ILE A 134 6.65 -17.53 -10.11
N SER A 135 5.72 -18.49 -10.08
CA SER A 135 4.49 -18.44 -10.90
C SER A 135 3.61 -17.25 -10.53
N TRP A 136 3.45 -16.97 -9.22
CA TRP A 136 2.78 -15.76 -8.76
C TRP A 136 3.52 -14.49 -9.17
N PHE A 137 4.84 -14.45 -8.93
CA PHE A 137 5.66 -13.28 -9.22
C PHE A 137 5.57 -12.87 -10.70
N VAL A 138 5.78 -13.79 -11.64
CA VAL A 138 5.69 -13.49 -13.09
C VAL A 138 4.27 -13.14 -13.53
N THR A 139 3.25 -13.75 -12.92
CA THR A 139 1.84 -13.43 -13.18
C THR A 139 1.52 -12.00 -12.75
N LEU A 140 1.96 -11.59 -11.56
CA LEU A 140 1.69 -10.27 -11.01
C LEU A 140 2.39 -9.17 -11.81
N LEU A 141 3.64 -9.39 -12.23
CA LEU A 141 4.33 -8.47 -13.13
C LEU A 141 3.61 -8.35 -14.48
N ALA A 142 3.11 -9.46 -15.05
CA ALA A 142 2.32 -9.43 -16.28
C ALA A 142 0.97 -8.71 -16.11
N LEU A 143 0.45 -8.64 -14.88
CA LEU A 143 -0.72 -7.85 -14.48
C LEU A 143 -0.36 -6.43 -14.02
N ASP A 144 0.81 -5.92 -14.43
CA ASP A 144 1.29 -4.56 -14.18
C ASP A 144 1.47 -4.22 -12.68
N PHE A 145 1.68 -5.20 -11.80
CA PHE A 145 2.05 -4.90 -10.41
C PHE A 145 3.52 -4.44 -10.34
N PRO A 146 3.83 -3.42 -9.53
CA PRO A 146 5.22 -3.10 -9.20
C PRO A 146 5.93 -4.31 -8.59
N ILE A 147 7.26 -4.35 -8.72
CA ILE A 147 8.08 -5.46 -8.22
C ILE A 147 7.89 -5.70 -6.73
N GLU A 148 7.83 -4.64 -5.92
CA GLU A 148 7.68 -4.73 -4.47
C GLU A 148 6.33 -5.38 -4.10
N ASP A 149 5.26 -4.98 -4.79
CA ASP A 149 3.94 -5.57 -4.60
C ASP A 149 3.90 -7.01 -5.11
N ALA A 150 4.56 -7.31 -6.23
CA ALA A 150 4.66 -8.66 -6.75
C ALA A 150 5.36 -9.60 -5.76
N LEU A 151 6.44 -9.16 -5.13
CA LEU A 151 7.15 -9.92 -4.08
C LEU A 151 6.28 -10.12 -2.84
N VAL A 152 5.64 -9.05 -2.36
CA VAL A 152 4.77 -9.11 -1.18
C VAL A 152 3.59 -10.05 -1.39
N ILE A 153 2.89 -9.95 -2.52
CA ILE A 153 1.75 -10.81 -2.83
C ILE A 153 2.21 -12.24 -3.11
N ALA A 154 3.31 -12.46 -3.85
CA ALA A 154 3.81 -13.82 -4.09
C ALA A 154 4.22 -14.52 -2.79
N ASN A 155 4.86 -13.79 -1.86
CA ASN A 155 5.19 -14.28 -0.53
C ASN A 155 3.92 -14.61 0.28
N ALA A 156 2.90 -13.75 0.26
CA ALA A 156 1.63 -14.03 0.93
C ALA A 156 0.87 -15.20 0.29
N ALA A 157 0.88 -15.28 -1.04
CA ALA A 157 0.12 -16.24 -1.83
C ALA A 157 0.60 -17.68 -1.63
N VAL A 158 1.88 -17.91 -1.33
CA VAL A 158 2.37 -19.25 -1.00
C VAL A 158 1.84 -19.76 0.35
N ASN A 159 1.34 -18.87 1.21
CA ASN A 159 0.85 -19.18 2.56
C ASN A 159 -0.68 -19.36 2.65
N VAL A 160 -1.39 -19.27 1.52
CA VAL A 160 -2.84 -19.51 1.44
C VAL A 160 -3.16 -20.76 0.59
N PRO A 161 -4.39 -21.31 0.64
CA PRO A 161 -4.82 -22.36 -0.29
C PRO A 161 -4.62 -21.94 -1.75
N ARG A 162 -4.48 -22.93 -2.65
CA ARG A 162 -4.16 -22.66 -4.06
C ARG A 162 -5.25 -21.87 -4.77
N GLU A 163 -6.48 -21.92 -4.29
CA GLU A 163 -7.67 -21.33 -4.92
C GLU A 163 -7.95 -19.90 -4.45
N THR A 164 -7.10 -19.32 -3.60
CA THR A 164 -7.40 -18.08 -2.87
C THR A 164 -6.40 -16.98 -3.20
N TRP A 165 -6.92 -15.76 -3.40
CA TRP A 165 -6.10 -14.55 -3.37
C TRP A 165 -5.75 -14.19 -1.92
N PRO A 166 -4.48 -13.90 -1.58
CA PRO A 166 -4.11 -13.53 -0.21
C PRO A 166 -4.81 -12.24 0.21
N ASN A 167 -5.65 -12.31 1.24
CA ASN A 167 -6.50 -11.19 1.66
C ASN A 167 -6.53 -10.96 3.18
N SER A 168 -5.78 -11.76 3.96
CA SER A 168 -5.74 -11.66 5.41
C SER A 168 -4.37 -11.20 5.89
N PHE A 169 -4.34 -10.20 6.77
CA PHE A 169 -3.12 -9.55 7.22
C PHE A 169 -2.07 -10.52 7.81
N ASP A 170 -2.50 -11.58 8.49
CA ASP A 170 -1.61 -12.55 9.13
C ASP A 170 -0.76 -13.36 8.14
N VAL A 171 -1.19 -13.50 6.88
CA VAL A 171 -0.40 -14.21 5.85
C VAL A 171 0.56 -13.30 5.09
N PHE A 172 0.42 -11.99 5.20
CA PHE A 172 1.30 -11.04 4.52
C PHE A 172 2.64 -10.88 5.26
N PRO A 173 3.74 -10.69 4.53
CA PRO A 173 5.03 -10.44 5.14
C PRO A 173 5.10 -9.01 5.71
N ILE A 174 6.06 -8.77 6.59
CA ILE A 174 6.27 -7.48 7.25
C ILE A 174 7.48 -6.78 6.63
N PRO A 175 7.34 -5.62 6.00
CA PRO A 175 8.48 -4.83 5.53
C PRO A 175 9.46 -4.51 6.67
N VAL A 176 10.74 -4.77 6.43
CA VAL A 176 11.82 -4.44 7.36
C VAL A 176 12.08 -2.94 7.28
N LEU A 177 11.94 -2.25 8.41
CA LEU A 177 12.11 -0.79 8.50
C LEU A 177 13.52 -0.38 8.94
N GLU A 178 14.20 -1.25 9.69
CA GLU A 178 15.59 -1.07 10.10
C GLU A 178 16.37 -2.36 9.98
N ASP A 179 17.48 -2.32 9.25
CA ASP A 179 18.55 -3.29 9.31
C ASP A 179 19.86 -2.61 8.91
N ARG A 180 20.69 -2.30 9.91
CA ARG A 180 21.98 -1.62 9.72
C ARG A 180 22.90 -2.36 8.75
N ARG A 181 22.86 -3.69 8.72
CA ARG A 181 23.75 -4.49 7.87
C ARG A 181 23.31 -4.38 6.40
N LEU A 182 22.01 -4.32 6.15
CA LEU A 182 21.45 -4.08 4.81
C LEU A 182 21.43 -2.60 4.41
N GLY A 183 21.78 -1.69 5.31
CA GLY A 183 21.62 -0.25 5.08
C GLY A 183 20.16 0.19 4.98
N ILE A 184 19.24 -0.60 5.54
CA ILE A 184 17.83 -0.25 5.62
C ILE A 184 17.65 0.62 6.86
N HIS A 185 17.23 1.86 6.66
CA HIS A 185 16.88 2.77 7.74
C HIS A 185 15.74 3.66 7.28
N VAL A 186 14.60 3.48 7.91
CA VAL A 186 13.44 4.32 7.74
C VAL A 186 13.41 5.27 8.94
N GLY A 187 13.64 6.57 8.71
CA GLY A 187 14.03 7.57 9.73
C GLY A 187 13.15 7.69 11.00
N TRP A 188 11.94 7.14 11.00
CA TRP A 188 11.03 7.14 12.13
C TRP A 188 11.03 5.86 12.98
N ALA A 189 11.71 4.80 12.53
CA ALA A 189 11.71 3.50 13.21
C ALA A 189 12.63 3.47 14.44
N HIS A 190 12.59 4.49 15.31
CA HIS A 190 13.40 4.51 16.52
C HIS A 190 12.87 3.50 17.55
N SER A 191 13.64 2.42 17.69
CA SER A 191 13.39 1.16 18.43
C SER A 191 12.97 1.24 19.91
N ASN A 192 12.84 2.42 20.52
CA ASN A 192 12.60 2.55 21.96
C ASN A 192 11.30 3.28 22.35
N ASN A 193 10.61 3.97 21.44
CA ASN A 193 9.37 4.70 21.75
C ASN A 193 8.25 4.31 20.78
N PRO A 194 7.17 3.67 21.26
CA PRO A 194 6.05 3.33 20.39
C PRO A 194 5.34 4.61 19.93
N LEU A 195 5.23 4.78 18.61
CA LEU A 195 4.42 5.84 18.02
C LEU A 195 2.94 5.56 18.30
N THR A 196 2.23 6.55 18.83
CA THR A 196 0.79 6.46 19.11
C THR A 196 0.11 7.70 18.51
N PHE A 197 -0.48 7.54 17.34
CA PHE A 197 -1.30 8.58 16.73
C PHE A 197 -2.76 8.45 17.17
N PRO A 198 -3.49 9.57 17.39
CA PRO A 198 -4.91 9.49 17.74
C PRO A 198 -5.72 8.78 16.66
N SER A 199 -6.53 7.80 17.05
CA SER A 199 -7.42 7.11 16.13
C SER A 199 -8.57 8.00 15.65
N LEU A 200 -9.13 7.63 14.51
CA LEU A 200 -10.32 8.20 13.89
C LEU A 200 -11.39 7.12 13.76
N ILE A 201 -12.64 7.54 13.63
CA ILE A 201 -13.76 6.64 13.34
C ILE A 201 -13.94 6.61 11.82
N LYS A 202 -14.21 5.45 11.21
CA LYS A 202 -14.37 5.29 9.76
C LYS A 202 -15.33 6.31 9.16
N SER A 203 -16.49 6.51 9.79
CA SER A 203 -17.52 7.46 9.32
C SER A 203 -17.17 8.94 9.53
N SER A 204 -16.08 9.28 10.21
CA SER A 204 -15.78 10.66 10.61
C SER A 204 -15.20 11.53 9.48
N LEU A 205 -14.58 10.90 8.47
CA LEU A 205 -13.89 11.62 7.41
C LEU A 205 -14.86 12.12 6.32
N GLY A 206 -15.77 11.28 5.84
CA GLY A 206 -16.81 11.68 4.87
C GLY A 206 -16.23 12.18 3.54
N LEU A 207 -16.81 13.24 2.96
CA LEU A 207 -16.22 13.95 1.82
C LEU A 207 -14.94 14.67 2.25
N TYR A 208 -13.86 14.47 1.50
CA TYR A 208 -12.54 15.00 1.80
C TYR A 208 -12.02 15.87 0.64
N PRO A 209 -12.30 17.18 0.60
CA PRO A 209 -11.73 18.05 -0.41
C PRO A 209 -10.25 18.33 -0.12
N VAL A 210 -9.42 18.29 -1.16
CA VAL A 210 -8.02 18.73 -1.11
C VAL A 210 -7.90 20.02 -1.92
N VAL A 211 -7.52 21.11 -1.26
CA VAL A 211 -7.51 22.48 -1.82
C VAL A 211 -6.19 23.16 -1.57
N ASP A 212 -5.82 24.12 -2.42
CA ASP A 212 -4.52 24.78 -2.42
C ASP A 212 -4.51 26.19 -1.80
N ASP A 213 -5.65 26.67 -1.31
CA ASP A 213 -5.78 27.99 -0.70
C ASP A 213 -6.78 27.98 0.46
N VAL A 214 -6.50 28.76 1.51
CA VAL A 214 -7.34 28.83 2.71
C VAL A 214 -8.74 29.40 2.46
N SER A 215 -8.94 30.21 1.42
CA SER A 215 -10.26 30.74 1.05
C SER A 215 -11.24 29.62 0.65
N TRP A 216 -10.73 28.54 0.03
CA TRP A 216 -11.54 27.36 -0.27
C TRP A 216 -11.98 26.64 1.00
N ILE A 217 -11.12 26.59 2.01
CA ILE A 217 -11.44 25.96 3.30
C ILE A 217 -12.64 26.67 3.91
N GLU A 218 -12.60 27.99 4.05
CA GLU A 218 -13.73 28.75 4.61
C GLU A 218 -15.02 28.54 3.80
N LYS A 219 -14.92 28.56 2.46
CA LYS A 219 -16.05 28.34 1.57
C LYS A 219 -16.69 26.98 1.78
N LEU A 220 -15.89 25.91 1.86
CA LEU A 220 -16.38 24.53 2.02
C LEU A 220 -16.91 24.27 3.44
N LEU A 221 -16.28 24.84 4.47
CA LEU A 221 -16.78 24.77 5.84
C LEU A 221 -18.18 25.41 5.97
N LYS A 222 -18.43 26.55 5.30
CA LYS A 222 -19.76 27.19 5.22
C LYS A 222 -20.81 26.33 4.50
N LEU A 223 -20.37 25.41 3.63
CA LEU A 223 -21.23 24.43 2.96
C LEU A 223 -21.46 23.16 3.80
N GLY A 224 -20.84 23.05 4.98
CA GLY A 224 -21.04 21.93 5.90
C GLY A 224 -19.99 20.84 5.84
N VAL A 225 -19.00 20.93 4.93
CA VAL A 225 -17.89 19.97 4.85
C VAL A 225 -17.13 19.93 6.17
N LYS A 226 -16.83 18.73 6.69
CA LYS A 226 -16.18 18.53 7.99
C LYS A 226 -14.74 18.02 7.92
N THR A 227 -14.25 17.64 6.75
CA THR A 227 -12.87 17.19 6.57
C THR A 227 -12.30 17.85 5.34
N ILE A 228 -11.17 18.54 5.47
CA ILE A 228 -10.54 19.28 4.35
C ILE A 228 -9.02 19.17 4.52
N GLN A 229 -8.28 19.12 3.43
CA GLN A 229 -6.83 19.24 3.44
C GLN A 229 -6.36 20.49 2.71
N LEU A 230 -5.49 21.25 3.37
CA LEU A 230 -4.72 22.32 2.73
C LEU A 230 -3.45 21.73 2.10
N ARG A 231 -3.30 21.90 0.79
CA ARG A 231 -2.15 21.43 0.02
C ARG A 231 -1.57 22.57 -0.82
N ILE A 232 -0.70 23.35 -0.21
CA ILE A 232 0.11 24.35 -0.90
C ILE A 232 1.32 23.65 -1.53
N LYS A 233 1.53 23.83 -2.84
CA LYS A 233 2.62 23.16 -3.57
C LYS A 233 3.93 23.95 -3.56
N ASN A 234 3.87 25.26 -3.35
CA ASN A 234 5.01 26.13 -3.43
C ASN A 234 5.57 26.42 -2.03
N PRO A 235 6.70 25.81 -1.62
CA PRO A 235 7.29 26.04 -0.30
C PRO A 235 7.83 27.47 -0.12
N THR A 236 8.05 28.21 -1.21
CA THR A 236 8.54 29.60 -1.17
C THR A 236 7.43 30.64 -1.14
N GLN A 237 6.18 30.20 -1.06
CA GLN A 237 5.02 31.09 -1.02
C GLN A 237 5.06 31.94 0.26
N THR A 238 5.00 33.26 0.08
CA THR A 238 5.28 34.24 1.16
C THR A 238 4.28 34.19 2.31
N ASP A 239 3.04 33.78 2.05
CA ASP A 239 1.96 33.71 3.03
C ASP A 239 1.70 32.27 3.52
N LEU A 240 2.58 31.31 3.23
CA LEU A 240 2.43 29.88 3.56
C LEU A 240 2.07 29.64 5.04
N GLU A 241 2.87 30.18 5.98
CA GLU A 241 2.61 29.99 7.41
C GLU A 241 1.28 30.63 7.84
N GLU A 242 0.93 31.78 7.26
CA GLU A 242 -0.31 32.49 7.53
C GLU A 242 -1.53 31.71 7.04
N GLN A 243 -1.46 31.10 5.85
CA GLN A 243 -2.50 30.21 5.35
C GLN A 243 -2.66 28.96 6.24
N VAL A 244 -1.56 28.35 6.67
CA VAL A 244 -1.61 27.21 7.60
C VAL A 244 -2.28 27.60 8.91
N LYS A 245 -1.88 28.72 9.54
CA LYS A 245 -2.47 29.20 10.79
C LYS A 245 -3.97 29.48 10.65
N GLU A 246 -4.35 30.14 9.57
CA GLU A 246 -5.75 30.48 9.33
C GLU A 246 -6.59 29.22 9.06
N SER A 247 -6.06 28.25 8.31
CA SER A 247 -6.75 26.97 8.07
C SER A 247 -7.01 26.21 9.37
N ILE A 248 -6.05 26.21 10.31
CA ILE A 248 -6.18 25.59 11.63
C ILE A 248 -7.23 26.34 12.46
N ARG A 249 -7.19 27.68 12.46
CA ARG A 249 -8.17 28.52 13.15
C ARG A 249 -9.59 28.24 12.65
N LEU A 250 -9.78 28.17 11.33
CA LEU A 250 -11.04 27.83 10.70
C LEU A 250 -11.50 26.41 11.05
N GLY A 251 -10.60 25.43 11.01
CA GLY A 251 -10.90 24.06 11.44
C GLY A 251 -11.46 24.02 12.87
N ARG A 252 -10.83 24.73 13.81
CA ARG A 252 -11.32 24.84 15.20
C ARG A 252 -12.68 25.55 15.28
N LEU A 253 -12.84 26.67 14.56
CA LEU A 253 -14.07 27.47 14.56
C LEU A 253 -15.30 26.67 14.09
N TYR A 254 -15.12 25.87 13.03
CA TYR A 254 -16.20 25.07 12.44
C TYR A 254 -16.27 23.63 12.96
N GLN A 255 -15.45 23.29 13.95
CA GLN A 255 -15.30 21.93 14.50
C GLN A 255 -15.07 20.89 13.39
N ALA A 256 -14.11 21.20 12.52
CA ALA A 256 -13.75 20.42 11.34
C ALA A 256 -12.32 19.88 11.43
N GLN A 257 -12.11 18.76 10.74
CA GLN A 257 -10.85 18.05 10.59
C GLN A 257 -10.06 18.68 9.44
N VAL A 258 -9.23 19.69 9.75
CA VAL A 258 -8.35 20.32 8.75
C VAL A 258 -6.97 19.69 8.83
N PHE A 259 -6.56 19.00 7.76
CA PHE A 259 -5.24 18.40 7.61
C PHE A 259 -4.29 19.31 6.84
N ILE A 260 -3.05 19.40 7.31
CA ILE A 260 -1.98 20.13 6.62
C ILE A 260 -1.12 19.14 5.85
N ASN A 261 -1.03 19.31 4.53
CA ASN A 261 -0.20 18.45 3.68
C ASN A 261 1.27 18.86 3.76
N ASP A 262 2.17 17.90 3.94
CA ASP A 262 3.65 17.98 3.92
C ASP A 262 4.31 18.89 4.98
N TYR A 263 3.73 20.06 5.31
CA TYR A 263 4.29 21.06 6.22
C TYR A 263 4.12 20.68 7.71
N TRP A 264 4.66 19.53 8.10
CA TRP A 264 4.52 18.96 9.45
C TRP A 264 5.08 19.85 10.55
N GLU A 265 6.17 20.59 10.30
CA GLU A 265 6.75 21.54 11.27
C GLU A 265 5.79 22.69 11.58
N LEU A 266 5.12 23.24 10.56
CA LEU A 266 4.11 24.28 10.75
C LEU A 266 2.87 23.73 11.44
N ALA A 267 2.45 22.51 11.07
CA ALA A 267 1.36 21.83 11.74
C ALA A 267 1.65 21.58 13.22
N LEU A 268 2.88 21.19 13.56
CA LEU A 268 3.35 21.02 14.93
C LEU A 268 3.38 22.35 15.68
N LYS A 269 4.02 23.37 15.12
CA LYS A 269 4.15 24.72 15.67
C LYS A 269 2.78 25.33 16.04
N HIS A 270 1.77 25.11 15.20
CA HIS A 270 0.43 25.70 15.36
C HIS A 270 -0.63 24.73 15.91
N GLN A 271 -0.22 23.52 16.30
CA GLN A 271 -1.09 22.48 16.87
C GLN A 271 -2.28 22.14 15.97
N ALA A 272 -1.98 21.80 14.72
CA ALA A 272 -3.00 21.39 13.75
C ALA A 272 -3.78 20.15 14.22
N PHE A 273 -4.97 19.95 13.66
CA PHE A 273 -5.75 18.75 13.92
C PHE A 273 -5.03 17.48 13.45
N GLY A 274 -4.38 17.56 12.29
CA GLY A 274 -3.61 16.48 11.70
C GLY A 274 -2.73 16.95 10.55
N VAL A 275 -1.85 16.05 10.13
CA VAL A 275 -1.02 16.18 8.92
C VAL A 275 -1.35 15.06 7.94
N HIS A 276 -1.10 15.30 6.67
CA HIS A 276 -1.08 14.28 5.63
C HIS A 276 0.31 14.23 5.00
N LEU A 277 0.91 13.04 4.94
CA LEU A 277 2.29 12.82 4.46
C LEU A 277 2.34 11.70 3.41
N GLY A 278 3.22 11.84 2.43
CA GLY A 278 3.61 10.80 1.47
C GLY A 278 4.75 9.92 1.98
N GLN A 279 5.10 8.86 1.25
CA GLN A 279 6.12 7.88 1.69
C GLN A 279 7.49 8.49 2.00
N GLU A 280 7.91 9.48 1.20
CA GLU A 280 9.16 10.22 1.31
C GLU A 280 9.13 11.18 2.50
N ASP A 281 8.03 11.94 2.67
CA ASP A 281 7.89 12.93 3.75
C ASP A 281 8.02 12.28 5.13
N ILE A 282 7.57 11.03 5.29
CA ILE A 282 7.68 10.30 6.56
C ILE A 282 9.15 10.05 6.92
N GLU A 283 10.06 9.92 5.96
CA GLU A 283 11.50 9.69 6.22
C GLU A 283 12.20 10.94 6.75
N GLU A 284 11.70 12.12 6.39
CA GLU A 284 12.23 13.42 6.83
C GLU A 284 11.51 13.99 8.07
N SER A 285 10.33 13.45 8.40
CA SER A 285 9.49 13.95 9.48
C SER A 285 9.88 13.42 10.86
N ASN A 286 9.77 14.26 11.89
CA ASN A 286 9.85 13.81 13.27
C ASN A 286 8.51 13.24 13.76
N LEU A 287 8.22 11.98 13.41
CA LEU A 287 6.97 11.33 13.79
C LEU A 287 6.75 11.22 15.30
N LEU A 288 7.82 11.10 16.09
CA LEU A 288 7.72 11.04 17.54
C LEU A 288 7.13 12.35 18.10
N GLN A 289 7.64 13.50 17.65
CA GLN A 289 7.10 14.80 18.08
C GLN A 289 5.64 14.99 17.65
N LEU A 290 5.28 14.56 16.44
CA LEU A 290 3.89 14.61 15.97
C LEU A 290 2.97 13.74 16.85
N SER A 291 3.43 12.53 17.17
CA SER A 291 2.72 11.60 18.04
C SER A 291 2.55 12.16 19.47
N GLU A 292 3.63 12.67 20.09
CA GLU A 292 3.60 13.26 21.43
C GLU A 292 2.71 14.51 21.50
N ALA A 293 2.64 15.29 20.41
CA ALA A 293 1.75 16.44 20.31
C ALA A 293 0.27 16.08 20.10
N GLY A 294 -0.06 14.80 19.93
CA GLY A 294 -1.43 14.34 19.67
C GLY A 294 -1.96 14.79 18.30
N ILE A 295 -1.06 15.02 17.34
CA ILE A 295 -1.43 15.36 15.96
C ILE A 295 -1.83 14.08 15.24
N ARG A 296 -2.93 14.10 14.48
CA ARG A 296 -3.35 12.95 13.67
C ARG A 296 -2.49 12.81 12.43
N LEU A 297 -2.25 11.58 12.00
CA LEU A 297 -1.41 11.28 10.85
C LEU A 297 -2.20 10.55 9.76
N GLY A 298 -2.32 11.18 8.60
CA GLY A 298 -2.77 10.54 7.37
C GLY A 298 -1.61 10.17 6.47
N LEU A 299 -1.60 8.96 5.92
CA LEU A 299 -0.51 8.50 5.07
C LEU A 299 -1.00 8.04 3.70
N SER A 300 -0.36 8.53 2.64
CA SER A 300 -0.61 8.07 1.27
C SER A 300 0.05 6.71 0.99
N THR A 301 -0.66 5.87 0.25
CA THR A 301 -0.18 4.55 -0.21
C THR A 301 -0.57 4.28 -1.66
N HIS A 302 0.32 3.61 -2.37
CA HIS A 302 0.20 3.32 -3.79
C HIS A 302 0.18 1.81 -4.12
N GLY A 303 0.40 0.95 -3.13
CA GLY A 303 0.56 -0.50 -3.30
C GLY A 303 0.58 -1.27 -1.98
N TYR A 304 0.65 -2.60 -2.09
CA TYR A 304 0.74 -3.51 -0.94
C TYR A 304 1.98 -3.27 -0.08
N TYR A 305 3.15 -3.08 -0.70
CA TYR A 305 4.39 -2.88 0.06
C TYR A 305 4.33 -1.60 0.90
N GLU A 306 3.90 -0.49 0.29
CA GLU A 306 3.73 0.78 1.00
C GLU A 306 2.69 0.68 2.11
N LEU A 307 1.56 0.02 1.85
CA LEU A 307 0.52 -0.23 2.85
C LEU A 307 1.10 -0.96 4.08
N LEU A 308 1.79 -2.08 3.87
CA LEU A 308 2.38 -2.88 4.95
C LEU A 308 3.54 -2.15 5.65
N ARG A 309 4.23 -1.23 4.96
CA ARG A 309 5.24 -0.35 5.56
C ARG A 309 4.58 0.63 6.53
N ILE A 310 3.51 1.32 6.10
CA ILE A 310 2.94 2.41 6.90
C ILE A 310 2.09 1.96 8.08
N ILE A 311 1.46 0.78 8.03
CA ILE A 311 0.65 0.29 9.17
C ILE A 311 1.50 0.05 10.42
N GLN A 312 2.81 -0.15 10.26
CA GLN A 312 3.76 -0.25 11.37
C GLN A 312 3.93 1.08 12.13
N ILE A 313 3.48 2.20 11.56
CA ILE A 313 3.39 3.53 12.21
C ILE A 313 2.08 3.68 13.00
N ASN A 314 1.09 2.83 12.72
CA ASN A 314 -0.29 2.95 13.19
C ASN A 314 -0.90 4.35 12.94
N PRO A 315 -1.03 4.78 11.66
CA PRO A 315 -1.54 6.11 11.33
C PRO A 315 -3.02 6.27 11.69
N SER A 316 -3.48 7.52 11.80
CA SER A 316 -4.89 7.83 12.04
C SER A 316 -5.80 7.42 10.89
N TYR A 317 -5.33 7.50 9.64
CA TYR A 317 -6.04 6.96 8.46
C TYR A 317 -5.06 6.68 7.32
N ILE A 318 -5.52 5.90 6.34
CA ILE A 318 -4.75 5.51 5.15
C ILE A 318 -5.41 6.10 3.90
N ALA A 319 -4.63 6.76 3.04
CA ALA A 319 -5.10 7.21 1.74
C ALA A 319 -4.64 6.24 0.64
N LEU A 320 -5.59 5.84 -0.21
CA LEU A 320 -5.41 4.90 -1.31
C LEU A 320 -5.53 5.69 -2.61
N GLY A 321 -4.44 5.78 -3.37
CA GLY A 321 -4.46 6.52 -4.62
C GLY A 321 -3.21 6.35 -5.47
N HIS A 322 -3.20 6.82 -6.72
CA HIS A 322 -4.33 7.42 -7.42
C HIS A 322 -5.20 6.34 -8.08
N ILE A 323 -6.52 6.42 -7.93
CA ILE A 323 -7.45 5.38 -8.44
C ILE A 323 -7.59 5.45 -9.96
N PHE A 324 -7.82 6.66 -10.49
CA PHE A 324 -7.97 6.93 -11.92
C PHE A 324 -6.89 7.90 -12.41
N PRO A 325 -6.65 7.99 -13.74
CA PRO A 325 -5.74 8.99 -14.32
C PRO A 325 -6.03 10.39 -13.79
N THR A 326 -4.98 11.12 -13.42
CA THR A 326 -5.10 12.47 -12.86
C THR A 326 -3.99 13.37 -13.37
N THR A 327 -4.31 14.64 -13.60
CA THR A 327 -3.32 15.67 -13.96
C THR A 327 -2.92 16.54 -12.76
N THR A 328 -3.45 16.25 -11.56
CA THR A 328 -3.29 17.11 -10.37
C THR A 328 -1.90 16.98 -9.74
N LYS A 329 -1.27 15.81 -9.88
CA LYS A 329 0.09 15.47 -9.44
C LYS A 329 0.72 14.59 -10.52
N GLN A 330 2.00 14.78 -10.83
CA GLN A 330 2.74 13.82 -11.64
C GLN A 330 2.95 12.56 -10.78
N MET A 331 2.45 11.43 -11.26
CA MET A 331 2.52 10.17 -10.54
C MET A 331 3.56 9.26 -11.20
N PRO A 332 4.48 8.65 -10.44
CA PRO A 332 5.45 7.70 -10.99
C PRO A 332 4.80 6.34 -11.33
N SER A 333 3.62 6.05 -10.77
CA SER A 333 2.89 4.80 -10.97
C SER A 333 1.72 4.94 -11.95
N LYS A 334 1.25 3.80 -12.50
CA LYS A 334 -0.02 3.72 -13.22
C LYS A 334 -1.19 3.84 -12.22
N PRO A 335 -2.39 4.28 -12.66
CA PRO A 335 -3.58 4.27 -11.84
C PRO A 335 -3.90 2.87 -11.32
N GLN A 336 -4.36 2.79 -10.07
CA GLN A 336 -4.63 1.51 -9.40
C GLN A 336 -5.88 0.79 -9.93
N GLY A 337 -6.91 1.58 -10.27
CA GLY A 337 -8.23 1.06 -10.63
C GLY A 337 -9.00 0.44 -9.46
N LEU A 338 -10.26 0.10 -9.74
CA LEU A 338 -11.22 -0.37 -8.73
C LEU A 338 -10.91 -1.77 -8.19
N VAL A 339 -10.32 -2.64 -9.02
CA VAL A 339 -9.96 -4.02 -8.61
C VAL A 339 -8.92 -3.99 -7.51
N ARG A 340 -7.81 -3.27 -7.72
CA ARG A 340 -6.77 -3.12 -6.68
C ARG A 340 -7.29 -2.40 -5.45
N LEU A 341 -8.08 -1.33 -5.64
CA LEU A 341 -8.70 -0.62 -4.52
C LEU A 341 -9.52 -1.55 -3.62
N SER A 342 -10.35 -2.40 -4.22
CA SER A 342 -11.17 -3.37 -3.49
C SER A 342 -10.31 -4.37 -2.72
N LEU A 343 -9.23 -4.87 -3.33
CA LEU A 343 -8.31 -5.80 -2.69
C LEU A 343 -7.49 -5.16 -1.56
N TYR A 344 -7.09 -3.89 -1.70
CA TYR A 344 -6.44 -3.15 -0.62
C TYR A 344 -7.41 -2.95 0.54
N GLN A 345 -8.66 -2.57 0.27
CA GLN A 345 -9.67 -2.38 1.31
C GLN A 345 -9.96 -3.69 2.04
N GLN A 346 -10.10 -4.81 1.32
CA GLN A 346 -10.25 -6.13 1.93
C GLN A 346 -9.10 -6.48 2.86
N LEU A 347 -7.85 -6.27 2.43
CA LEU A 347 -6.69 -6.48 3.29
C LEU A 347 -6.76 -5.57 4.53
N ILE A 348 -6.98 -4.27 4.34
CA ILE A 348 -7.05 -3.27 5.42
C ILE A 348 -8.07 -3.67 6.47
N ASP A 349 -9.24 -4.15 6.06
CA ASP A 349 -10.32 -4.57 6.96
C ASP A 349 -9.95 -5.77 7.86
N THR A 350 -8.87 -6.49 7.56
CA THR A 350 -8.33 -7.54 8.43
C THR A 350 -7.23 -7.06 9.38
N ILE A 351 -6.72 -5.83 9.21
CA ILE A 351 -5.61 -5.30 10.00
C ILE A 351 -6.14 -4.76 11.34
N PRO A 352 -5.54 -5.12 12.49
CA PRO A 352 -5.88 -4.51 13.77
C PRO A 352 -5.61 -3.01 13.75
N TYR A 353 -6.64 -2.21 14.01
CA TYR A 353 -6.52 -0.75 14.06
C TYR A 353 -6.49 -0.22 15.50
N SER A 354 -7.30 -0.82 16.37
CA SER A 354 -7.29 -0.53 17.80
C SER A 354 -7.41 -1.82 18.61
N GLN A 355 -7.45 -1.70 19.93
CA GLN A 355 -7.68 -2.86 20.82
C GLN A 355 -9.01 -3.56 20.53
N THR A 356 -9.99 -2.84 20.02
CA THR A 356 -11.37 -3.33 19.82
C THR A 356 -11.81 -3.38 18.37
N THR A 357 -11.04 -2.81 17.43
CA THR A 357 -11.47 -2.67 16.03
C THR A 357 -10.43 -3.16 15.03
N LEU A 358 -10.92 -3.65 13.90
CA LEU A 358 -10.17 -3.95 12.69
C LEU A 358 -10.48 -2.90 11.62
N GLY A 359 -9.57 -2.73 10.66
CA GLY A 359 -9.76 -1.84 9.53
C GLY A 359 -9.48 -0.38 9.88
N TYR A 360 -8.39 0.15 9.32
CA TYR A 360 -8.12 1.58 9.36
C TYR A 360 -9.23 2.35 8.62
N PRO A 361 -9.55 3.59 9.06
CA PRO A 361 -10.24 4.54 8.21
C PRO A 361 -9.46 4.74 6.91
N THR A 362 -10.14 4.66 5.78
CA THR A 362 -9.54 4.79 4.44
C THR A 362 -10.13 5.93 3.64
N VAL A 363 -9.29 6.59 2.86
CA VAL A 363 -9.67 7.66 1.92
C VAL A 363 -9.22 7.26 0.52
N ALA A 364 -10.15 7.08 -0.42
CA ALA A 364 -9.77 6.92 -1.83
C ALA A 364 -9.53 8.29 -2.47
N ILE A 365 -8.47 8.42 -3.27
CA ILE A 365 -8.14 9.66 -3.98
C ILE A 365 -7.61 9.39 -5.40
N GLY A 366 -7.82 10.34 -6.31
CA GLY A 366 -7.17 10.37 -7.62
C GLY A 366 -8.15 10.17 -8.77
N GLY A 367 -8.45 11.27 -9.47
CA GLY A 367 -9.37 11.28 -10.60
C GLY A 367 -10.84 10.99 -10.25
N ILE A 368 -11.21 11.08 -8.97
CA ILE A 368 -12.58 10.84 -8.48
C ILE A 368 -13.45 12.09 -8.72
N ASP A 369 -14.64 11.86 -9.25
CA ASP A 369 -15.72 12.82 -9.48
C ASP A 369 -17.09 12.17 -9.20
N GLN A 370 -18.19 12.88 -9.45
CA GLN A 370 -19.54 12.38 -9.21
C GLN A 370 -19.91 11.15 -10.06
N ASN A 371 -19.28 10.95 -11.22
CA ASN A 371 -19.59 9.82 -12.10
C ASN A 371 -18.93 8.53 -11.60
N THR A 372 -17.72 8.66 -11.08
CA THR A 372 -16.87 7.54 -10.61
C THR A 372 -17.06 7.24 -9.12
N ALA A 373 -17.49 8.20 -8.32
CA ALA A 373 -17.62 8.08 -6.87
C ALA A 373 -18.46 6.89 -6.39
N PRO A 374 -19.60 6.51 -7.01
CA PRO A 374 -20.37 5.34 -6.58
C PRO A 374 -19.54 4.04 -6.65
N GLU A 375 -18.83 3.82 -7.76
CA GLU A 375 -18.02 2.60 -7.95
C GLU A 375 -16.84 2.55 -6.97
N VAL A 376 -16.21 3.70 -6.68
CA VAL A 376 -15.15 3.81 -5.67
C VAL A 376 -15.70 3.55 -4.27
N TRP A 377 -16.89 4.08 -3.97
CA TRP A 377 -17.54 3.85 -2.68
C TRP A 377 -17.82 2.37 -2.49
N ASP A 378 -18.33 1.68 -3.51
CA ASP A 378 -18.65 0.25 -3.49
C ASP A 378 -17.43 -0.65 -3.22
N CYS A 379 -16.20 -0.17 -3.47
CA CYS A 379 -14.98 -0.86 -3.04
C CYS A 379 -14.81 -0.95 -1.51
N GLY A 380 -15.63 -0.24 -0.72
CA GLY A 380 -15.69 -0.34 0.74
C GLY A 380 -14.90 0.72 1.50
N VAL A 381 -14.32 1.71 0.82
CA VAL A 381 -13.57 2.78 1.48
C VAL A 381 -14.44 3.62 2.41
N SER A 382 -13.82 4.26 3.40
CA SER A 382 -14.53 5.04 4.44
C SER A 382 -14.76 6.50 4.06
N SER A 383 -14.05 7.01 3.05
CA SER A 383 -14.06 8.41 2.64
C SER A 383 -13.62 8.56 1.19
N LEU A 384 -14.09 9.63 0.55
CA LEU A 384 -13.78 9.96 -0.84
C LEU A 384 -13.11 11.34 -0.88
N ALA A 385 -11.89 11.38 -1.39
CA ALA A 385 -11.16 12.61 -1.58
C ALA A 385 -11.21 13.11 -3.03
N VAL A 386 -11.45 14.42 -3.16
CA VAL A 386 -11.57 15.08 -4.46
C VAL A 386 -10.81 16.40 -4.47
N VAL A 387 -10.29 16.74 -5.65
CA VAL A 387 -9.64 18.06 -5.90
C VAL A 387 -10.48 18.80 -6.93
N ARG A 388 -10.34 18.41 -8.20
CA ARG A 388 -10.92 19.08 -9.35
C ARG A 388 -12.45 19.02 -9.39
N ALA A 389 -13.04 17.92 -8.90
CA ALA A 389 -14.49 17.79 -8.83
C ALA A 389 -15.13 18.90 -7.97
N ILE A 390 -14.38 19.52 -7.06
CA ILE A 390 -14.83 20.67 -6.27
C ILE A 390 -14.25 21.99 -6.80
N THR A 391 -12.93 22.05 -6.99
CA THR A 391 -12.26 23.33 -7.31
C THR A 391 -12.59 23.86 -8.69
N LEU A 392 -13.05 23.00 -9.61
CA LEU A 392 -13.45 23.35 -10.97
C LEU A 392 -14.96 23.21 -11.22
N ALA A 393 -15.76 22.96 -10.18
CA ALA A 393 -17.20 22.86 -10.33
C ALA A 393 -17.87 24.23 -10.45
N ASP A 394 -18.86 24.34 -11.34
CA ASP A 394 -19.72 25.52 -11.44
C ASP A 394 -20.47 25.77 -10.12
N SER A 395 -20.89 24.70 -9.45
CA SER A 395 -21.56 24.73 -8.15
C SER A 395 -20.92 23.75 -7.17
N PRO A 396 -19.93 24.18 -6.36
CA PRO A 396 -19.34 23.34 -5.32
C PRO A 396 -20.37 22.81 -4.31
N LYS A 397 -21.47 23.55 -4.10
CA LYS A 397 -22.57 23.12 -3.23
C LYS A 397 -23.24 21.85 -3.74
N ASP A 398 -23.50 21.73 -5.05
CA ASP A 398 -24.14 20.56 -5.62
C ASP A 398 -23.23 19.33 -5.56
N VAL A 399 -21.92 19.55 -5.70
CA VAL A 399 -20.91 18.50 -5.50
C VAL A 399 -20.93 18.02 -4.05
N VAL A 400 -20.88 18.93 -3.08
CA VAL A 400 -20.97 18.57 -1.65
C VAL A 400 -22.25 17.75 -1.37
N ASN A 401 -23.40 18.24 -1.83
CA ASN A 401 -24.68 17.53 -1.64
C ASN A 401 -24.68 16.13 -2.25
N PHE A 402 -24.08 15.96 -3.44
CA PHE A 402 -23.98 14.66 -4.09
C PHE A 402 -23.17 13.67 -3.25
N PHE A 403 -21.97 14.06 -2.83
CA PHE A 403 -21.09 13.18 -2.05
C PHE A 403 -21.66 12.89 -0.66
N ASP A 404 -22.24 13.88 0.00
CA ASP A 404 -22.93 13.68 1.28
C ASP A 404 -24.11 12.72 1.12
N GLY A 405 -24.88 12.84 0.04
CA GLY A 405 -25.97 11.91 -0.28
C GLY A 405 -25.47 10.48 -0.44
N LEU A 406 -24.41 10.27 -1.23
CA LEU A 406 -23.79 8.96 -1.44
C LEU A 406 -23.30 8.33 -0.12
N ILE A 407 -22.54 9.10 0.66
CA ILE A 407 -21.88 8.63 1.89
C ILE A 407 -22.90 8.36 3.00
N ASN A 408 -23.87 9.27 3.20
CA ASN A 408 -24.86 9.14 4.27
C ASN A 408 -25.93 8.07 3.99
N THR A 409 -26.12 7.67 2.73
CA THR A 409 -27.04 6.57 2.39
C THR A 409 -26.52 5.22 2.89
N ASN A 410 -25.20 5.02 2.93
CA ASN A 410 -24.60 3.78 3.42
C ASN A 410 -23.27 4.05 4.15
N PRO A 411 -23.32 4.63 5.36
CA PRO A 411 -22.13 5.00 6.11
C PRO A 411 -21.33 3.76 6.51
N ARG A 412 -20.01 3.81 6.37
CA ARG A 412 -19.12 2.70 6.78
C ARG A 412 -19.07 2.60 8.31
N GLN A 413 -19.26 1.37 8.80
CA GLN A 413 -19.24 1.03 10.22
C GLN A 413 -17.88 0.46 10.63
N GLU A 414 -17.57 0.58 11.92
CA GLU A 414 -16.41 -0.06 12.54
C GLU A 414 -16.53 -1.58 12.47
N ILE A 415 -15.40 -2.26 12.22
CA ILE A 415 -15.33 -3.72 12.26
C ILE A 415 -14.86 -4.12 13.64
N GLN A 416 -15.73 -4.75 14.44
CA GLN A 416 -15.37 -5.18 15.78
C GLN A 416 -14.40 -6.36 15.72
N LYS A 417 -13.34 -6.32 16.54
CA LYS A 417 -12.42 -7.44 16.68
C LYS A 417 -13.17 -8.62 17.35
N PRO A 418 -13.06 -9.85 16.83
CA PRO A 418 -13.71 -11.00 17.45
C PRO A 418 -13.25 -11.17 18.91
N THR A 419 -14.18 -11.15 19.85
CA THR A 419 -13.88 -11.41 21.26
C THR A 419 -13.86 -12.93 21.45
N PHE A 420 -12.68 -13.53 21.56
CA PHE A 420 -12.58 -14.94 21.95
C PHE A 420 -12.93 -15.08 23.43
N VAL A 421 -14.20 -15.34 23.73
CA VAL A 421 -14.60 -15.82 25.05
C VAL A 421 -14.10 -17.26 25.17
N ARG A 422 -13.02 -17.48 25.92
CA ARG A 422 -12.66 -18.83 26.37
C ARG A 422 -13.81 -19.34 27.24
N GLN A 423 -14.67 -20.20 26.70
CA GLN A 423 -15.53 -21.03 27.55
C GLN A 423 -14.60 -21.93 28.36
N SER A 424 -14.48 -21.63 29.65
CA SER A 424 -13.96 -22.55 30.64
C SER A 424 -14.83 -23.81 30.59
N LEU A 425 -14.26 -24.91 30.11
CA LEU A 425 -14.77 -26.25 30.38
C LEU A 425 -14.63 -26.48 31.90
N GLU A 426 -15.61 -26.02 32.66
CA GLU A 426 -15.83 -26.56 34.00
C GLU A 426 -16.34 -27.98 33.82
N SER A 427 -15.48 -28.92 34.16
CA SER A 427 -15.78 -30.34 34.30
C SER A 427 -16.88 -30.52 35.35
N SER A 428 -18.12 -30.67 34.88
CA SER A 428 -19.18 -31.29 35.67
C SER A 428 -18.90 -32.79 35.80
N HIS A 429 -18.07 -33.16 36.78
CA HIS A 429 -18.20 -34.46 37.41
C HIS A 429 -19.13 -34.30 38.61
N ALA A 430 -20.42 -34.48 38.34
CA ALA A 430 -21.42 -34.77 39.34
C ALA A 430 -22.04 -36.13 39.01
N GLU A 431 -21.99 -36.98 40.04
CA GLU A 431 -22.62 -38.30 40.24
C GLU A 431 -21.99 -39.54 39.59
#